data_AF-A0A7Z6U4W2-F1
#
_entry.id   AF-A0A7Z6U4W2-F1
#
_cell.length_a   1.000
_cell.length_b   1.000
_cell.length_c   1.000
_cell.angle_alpha   90.00
_cell.angle_beta   90.00
_cell.angle_gamma   90.00
#
_symmetry.space_group_name_H-M   'P 1'
#
loop_
_entity.id
_entity.type
_entity.pdbx_description
1 polymer ?
#
loop_
_entity_poly.entity_id
_entity_poly.type
_entity_poly.pdbx_seq_one_letter_code
_entity_poly.pdbx_strand_id
1 'polypeptide(L)'
;MIMTHIDNLLAAIYPEIPFQSEASAEQFLRQYPDFADRIAFVSALYFGRSHIHDNQINEDHLKYMASGEMNRFWEEGNFADSEIARTLYEKNTNLKTYYDAFIRCTNASNYDRSKY
;
A
#
# COMPACT_ATOMS: atom_id res chain seq x y z
N MET A 1 -11.42 -14.12 6.28
CA MET A 1 -12.06 -12.99 5.58
C MET A 1 -11.31 -12.82 4.27
N ILE A 2 -11.96 -12.41 3.17
CA ILE A 2 -11.29 -12.27 1.87
C ILE A 2 -10.82 -10.82 1.77
N MET A 3 -9.51 -10.61 1.60
CA MET A 3 -8.90 -9.30 1.40
C MET A 3 -9.40 -8.65 0.11
N THR A 4 -9.64 -7.35 0.13
CA THR A 4 -10.01 -6.58 -1.05
C THR A 4 -8.81 -6.47 -1.98
N HIS A 5 -8.99 -6.75 -3.27
CA HIS A 5 -7.91 -6.66 -4.25
C HIS A 5 -7.19 -5.29 -4.21
N ILE A 6 -5.87 -5.26 -4.18
CA ILE A 6 -5.03 -4.07 -3.99
C ILE A 6 -5.32 -3.00 -5.02
N ASP A 7 -5.56 -3.36 -6.28
CA ASP A 7 -5.93 -2.38 -7.31
C ASP A 7 -7.24 -1.64 -6.98
N ASN A 8 -8.21 -2.31 -6.34
CA ASN A 8 -9.45 -1.66 -5.88
C ASN A 8 -9.21 -0.78 -4.65
N LEU A 9 -8.35 -1.22 -3.72
CA LEU A 9 -7.91 -0.41 -2.59
C LEU A 9 -7.25 0.88 -3.10
N LEU A 10 -6.29 0.77 -4.00
CA LEU A 10 -5.58 1.91 -4.57
C LEU A 10 -6.53 2.83 -5.37
N ALA A 11 -7.45 2.28 -6.16
CA ALA A 11 -8.47 3.06 -6.85
C ALA A 11 -9.33 3.89 -5.88
N ALA A 12 -9.63 3.34 -4.70
CA ALA A 12 -10.44 4.02 -3.69
C ALA A 12 -9.69 5.09 -2.89
N ILE A 13 -8.38 4.94 -2.66
CA ILE A 13 -7.58 5.96 -1.94
C ILE A 13 -7.18 7.15 -2.83
N TYR A 14 -7.06 6.97 -4.15
CA TYR A 14 -6.63 8.04 -5.06
C TYR A 14 -7.44 9.35 -4.97
N PRO A 15 -8.78 9.32 -4.89
CA PRO A 15 -9.61 10.52 -4.73
C PRO A 15 -9.42 11.24 -3.39
N GLU A 16 -9.03 10.51 -2.35
CA GLU A 16 -8.85 11.03 -0.99
C GLU A 16 -7.50 11.77 -0.83
N ILE A 17 -6.59 11.61 -1.80
CA ILE A 17 -5.26 12.24 -1.76
C ILE A 17 -5.30 13.60 -2.50
N PRO A 18 -4.94 14.71 -1.82
CA PRO A 18 -4.34 14.77 -0.49
C PRO A 18 -5.35 14.68 0.67
N PHE A 19 -4.99 13.92 1.71
CA PHE A 19 -5.76 13.89 2.95
C PHE A 19 -5.69 15.26 3.64
N GLN A 20 -6.83 15.78 4.06
CA GLN A 20 -6.93 17.10 4.70
C GLN A 20 -6.40 17.10 6.14
N SER A 21 -6.42 15.94 6.81
CA SER A 21 -5.96 15.74 8.18
C SER A 21 -5.69 14.25 8.47
N GLU A 22 -4.98 13.95 9.56
CA GLU A 22 -4.85 12.57 10.08
C GLU A 22 -6.23 11.94 10.36
N ALA A 23 -7.18 12.73 10.88
CA ALA A 23 -8.56 12.28 11.11
C ALA A 23 -9.30 11.89 9.82
N SER A 24 -9.05 12.59 8.71
CA SER A 24 -9.63 12.21 7.40
C SER A 24 -9.05 10.90 6.87
N ALA A 25 -7.75 10.65 7.09
CA ALA A 25 -7.13 9.37 6.76
C ALA A 25 -7.68 8.24 7.64
N GLU A 26 -7.87 8.50 8.94
CA GLU A 26 -8.50 7.54 9.86
C GLU A 26 -9.94 7.22 9.43
N GLN A 27 -10.73 8.24 9.05
CA GLN A 27 -12.09 8.06 8.57
C GLN A 27 -12.15 7.22 7.29
N PHE A 28 -11.22 7.42 6.36
CA PHE A 28 -11.07 6.57 5.19
C PHE A 28 -10.77 5.12 5.58
N LEU A 29 -9.79 4.89 6.46
CA LEU A 29 -9.40 3.55 6.89
C LEU A 29 -10.53 2.78 7.61
N ARG A 30 -11.45 3.48 8.29
CA ARG A 30 -12.63 2.86 8.93
C ARG A 30 -13.57 2.18 7.93
N GLN A 31 -13.47 2.47 6.63
CA GLN A 31 -14.23 1.79 5.58
C GLN A 31 -13.70 0.36 5.30
N TYR A 32 -12.49 0.04 5.78
CA TYR A 32 -11.81 -1.24 5.58
C TYR A 32 -11.63 -1.94 6.93
N PRO A 33 -12.61 -2.76 7.37
CA PRO A 33 -12.55 -3.39 8.70
C PRO A 33 -11.49 -4.49 8.80
N ASP A 34 -11.00 -5.01 7.67
CA ASP A 34 -9.91 -5.97 7.66
C ASP A 34 -8.56 -5.23 7.86
N PHE A 35 -7.75 -5.73 8.78
CA PHE A 35 -6.41 -5.19 8.99
C PHE A 35 -5.51 -5.41 7.77
N ALA A 36 -5.71 -6.52 7.03
CA ALA A 36 -4.97 -6.83 5.82
C ALA A 36 -5.14 -5.73 4.75
N ASP A 37 -6.37 -5.26 4.53
CA ASP A 37 -6.66 -4.17 3.58
C ASP A 37 -5.95 -2.87 4.00
N ARG A 38 -6.02 -2.52 5.28
CA ARG A 38 -5.44 -1.28 5.82
C ARG A 38 -3.92 -1.28 5.73
N ILE A 39 -3.28 -2.42 5.99
CA ILE A 39 -1.83 -2.53 5.90
C ILE A 39 -1.35 -2.62 4.44
N ALA A 40 -2.19 -3.11 3.52
CA ALA A 40 -1.85 -3.15 2.10
C ALA A 40 -1.54 -1.75 1.52
N PHE A 41 -2.22 -0.70 2.01
CA PHE A 41 -1.91 0.70 1.66
C PHE A 41 -0.49 1.11 2.07
N VAL A 42 0.00 0.63 3.21
CA VAL A 42 1.33 0.94 3.74
C VAL A 42 2.39 0.13 3.03
N SER A 43 2.09 -1.14 2.76
CA SER A 43 2.94 -2.03 1.97
C SER A 43 3.17 -1.47 0.55
N ALA A 44 2.09 -1.15 -0.18
CA ALA A 44 2.17 -0.57 -1.52
C ALA A 44 2.93 0.76 -1.52
N LEU A 45 2.75 1.58 -0.48
CA LEU A 45 3.49 2.82 -0.30
C LEU A 45 5.00 2.57 -0.19
N TYR A 46 5.44 1.76 0.76
CA TYR A 46 6.87 1.57 1.01
C TYR A 46 7.55 0.86 -0.16
N PHE A 47 6.84 -0.07 -0.80
CA PHE A 47 7.29 -0.72 -2.01
C PHE A 47 7.45 0.25 -3.17
N GLY A 48 6.42 1.06 -3.44
CA GLY A 48 6.46 2.07 -4.49
C GLY A 48 7.55 3.12 -4.26
N ARG A 49 7.73 3.54 -2.99
CA ARG A 49 8.79 4.46 -2.59
C ARG A 49 10.19 3.91 -2.88
N SER A 50 10.45 2.63 -2.63
CA SER A 50 11.75 2.01 -2.93
C SER A 50 12.01 1.85 -4.43
N HIS A 51 11.00 2.03 -5.28
CA HIS A 51 11.05 1.83 -6.73
C HIS A 51 10.66 3.08 -7.54
N ILE A 52 10.73 4.27 -6.94
CA ILE A 52 10.28 5.51 -7.60
C ILE A 52 11.00 5.77 -8.93
N HIS A 53 12.27 5.36 -9.04
CA HIS A 53 13.11 5.51 -10.23
C HIS A 53 13.25 4.21 -11.05
N ASP A 54 12.61 3.13 -10.61
CA ASP A 54 12.68 1.84 -11.27
C ASP A 54 11.48 1.62 -12.19
N ASN A 55 11.66 0.72 -13.15
CA ASN A 55 10.61 0.27 -14.06
C ASN A 55 10.20 -1.18 -13.80
N GLN A 56 10.83 -1.86 -12.84
CA GLN A 56 10.58 -3.25 -12.50
C GLN A 56 10.88 -3.47 -11.01
N ILE A 57 10.32 -4.53 -10.44
CA ILE A 57 10.65 -4.95 -9.07
C ILE A 57 12.14 -5.31 -9.01
N ASN A 58 12.87 -4.75 -8.04
CA ASN A 58 14.26 -5.12 -7.79
C ASN A 58 14.38 -6.51 -7.14
N GLU A 59 15.54 -7.16 -7.28
CA GLU A 59 15.74 -8.55 -6.82
C GLU A 59 15.53 -8.71 -5.31
N ASP A 60 15.88 -7.71 -4.51
CA ASP A 60 15.74 -7.74 -3.06
C ASP A 60 14.27 -7.87 -2.61
N HIS A 61 13.35 -7.34 -3.42
CA HIS A 61 11.92 -7.33 -3.16
C HIS A 61 11.16 -8.47 -3.84
N LEU A 62 11.74 -9.12 -4.86
CA LEU A 62 11.12 -10.25 -5.57
C LEU A 62 10.70 -11.38 -4.64
N LYS A 63 11.51 -11.70 -3.62
CA LYS A 63 11.24 -12.82 -2.70
C LYS A 63 9.99 -12.62 -1.85
N TYR A 64 9.73 -11.39 -1.40
CA TYR A 64 8.56 -11.05 -0.56
C TYR A 64 7.29 -10.95 -1.39
N MET A 65 7.43 -10.50 -2.63
CA MET A 65 6.36 -10.48 -3.59
C MET A 65 6.01 -11.92 -4.02
N ALA A 66 7.00 -12.75 -4.39
CA ALA A 66 6.73 -14.12 -4.81
C ALA A 66 6.04 -14.98 -3.72
N SER A 67 6.29 -14.70 -2.43
CA SER A 67 5.71 -15.47 -1.33
C SER A 67 4.26 -15.13 -0.99
N GLY A 68 3.66 -14.06 -1.54
CA GLY A 68 2.33 -13.63 -1.07
C GLY A 68 2.39 -12.75 0.18
N GLU A 69 3.59 -12.37 0.64
CA GLU A 69 3.83 -11.81 1.97
C GLU A 69 4.26 -10.33 1.91
N MET A 70 3.64 -9.54 1.04
CA MET A 70 3.95 -8.12 0.89
C MET A 70 3.70 -7.34 2.21
N ASN A 71 2.76 -7.83 3.03
CA ASN A 71 2.39 -7.27 4.31
C ASN A 71 3.19 -7.81 5.50
N ARG A 72 4.05 -8.84 5.31
CA ARG A 72 4.73 -9.56 6.41
C ARG A 72 5.68 -8.70 7.22
N PHE A 73 6.16 -7.58 6.67
CA PHE A 73 6.97 -6.63 7.43
C PHE A 73 6.17 -5.85 8.49
N TRP A 74 4.85 -5.92 8.41
CA TRP A 74 3.93 -5.09 9.19
C TRP A 74 2.90 -5.92 9.96
N GLU A 75 2.68 -7.17 9.56
CA GLU A 75 1.79 -8.15 10.22
C GLU A 75 2.50 -8.86 11.37
N GLU A 76 2.65 -8.20 12.53
CA GLU A 76 3.05 -8.86 13.80
C GLU A 76 2.85 -7.94 15.02
N GLY A 77 1.77 -7.16 15.06
CA GLY A 77 1.47 -6.27 16.20
C GLY A 77 2.39 -5.04 16.33
N ASN A 78 3.25 -4.80 15.34
CA ASN A 78 4.22 -3.70 15.31
C ASN A 78 3.69 -2.42 14.66
N PHE A 79 2.45 -2.41 14.17
CA PHE A 79 1.89 -1.26 13.45
C PHE A 79 0.42 -1.07 13.82
N ALA A 80 0.15 -0.08 14.67
CA ALA A 80 -1.20 0.23 15.13
C ALA A 80 -2.01 0.95 14.02
N ASP A 81 -3.34 0.81 14.07
CA ASP A 81 -4.24 1.50 13.11
C ASP A 81 -4.02 3.02 13.07
N SER A 82 -3.68 3.63 14.21
CA SER A 82 -3.34 5.05 14.30
C SER A 82 -2.03 5.39 13.58
N GLU A 83 -1.06 4.47 13.54
CA GLU A 83 0.18 4.65 12.80
C GLU A 83 -0.03 4.52 11.29
N ILE A 84 -1.00 3.70 10.85
CA ILE A 84 -1.43 3.63 9.45
C ILE A 84 -2.00 4.99 9.02
N ALA A 85 -2.96 5.53 9.76
CA ALA A 85 -3.58 6.82 9.45
C ALA A 85 -2.55 7.95 9.40
N ARG A 86 -1.68 8.02 10.42
CA ARG A 86 -0.57 8.99 10.47
C ARG A 86 0.36 8.85 9.28
N THR A 87 0.76 7.63 8.93
CA THR A 87 1.67 7.38 7.80
C THR A 87 1.06 7.87 6.49
N LEU A 88 -0.22 7.59 6.23
CA LEU A 88 -0.90 8.07 5.03
C LEU A 88 -0.96 9.61 5.00
N TYR A 89 -1.32 10.23 6.12
CA TYR A 89 -1.40 11.69 6.23
C TYR A 89 -0.03 12.37 6.13
N GLU A 90 1.04 11.80 6.68
CA GLU A 90 2.39 12.36 6.60
C GLU A 90 2.97 12.28 5.18
N LYS A 91 2.70 11.18 4.45
CA LYS A 91 3.19 10.99 3.08
C LYS A 91 2.36 11.75 2.06
N ASN A 92 1.06 11.86 2.30
CA ASN A 92 0.09 12.73 1.63
C ASN A 92 0.24 12.81 0.09
N THR A 93 0.64 13.95 -0.45
CA THR A 93 0.78 14.16 -1.89
C THR A 93 1.76 13.19 -2.56
N ASN A 94 2.74 12.66 -1.82
CA ASN A 94 3.67 11.66 -2.35
C ASN A 94 3.03 10.28 -2.53
N LEU A 95 1.89 10.02 -1.88
CA LEU A 95 1.18 8.74 -1.98
C LEU A 95 0.91 8.37 -3.44
N LYS A 96 0.46 9.33 -4.26
CA LYS A 96 0.19 9.10 -5.69
C LYS A 96 1.42 8.59 -6.41
N THR A 97 2.54 9.29 -6.28
CA THR A 97 3.82 8.91 -6.88
C THR A 97 4.28 7.51 -6.45
N TYR A 98 4.10 7.17 -5.17
CA TYR A 98 4.48 5.85 -4.66
C TYR A 98 3.55 4.76 -5.19
N TYR A 99 2.23 4.95 -5.15
CA TYR A 99 1.29 3.97 -5.69
C TYR A 99 1.42 3.78 -7.20
N ASP A 100 1.68 4.85 -7.95
CA ASP A 100 1.98 4.76 -9.38
C ASP A 100 3.26 3.96 -9.66
N ALA A 101 4.31 4.16 -8.85
CA ALA A 101 5.54 3.38 -8.94
C ALA A 101 5.32 1.90 -8.61
N PHE A 102 4.53 1.61 -7.58
CA PHE A 102 4.13 0.25 -7.23
C PHE A 102 3.40 -0.44 -8.40
N ILE A 103 2.36 0.19 -8.97
CA ILE A 103 1.59 -0.35 -10.10
C ILE A 103 2.49 -0.55 -11.32
N ARG A 104 3.33 0.45 -11.65
CA ARG A 104 4.26 0.39 -12.79
C ARG A 104 5.20 -0.80 -12.67
N CYS A 105 5.88 -0.95 -11.54
CA CYS A 105 6.90 -1.99 -11.35
C CYS A 105 6.29 -3.39 -11.32
N THR A 106 5.16 -3.55 -10.62
CA THR A 106 4.46 -4.84 -10.57
C THR A 106 3.91 -5.24 -11.94
N ASN A 107 3.36 -4.31 -12.74
CA ASN A 107 2.94 -4.59 -14.12
C ASN A 107 4.13 -5.03 -15.00
N ALA A 108 5.23 -4.27 -14.98
CA ALA A 108 6.39 -4.55 -15.82
C ALA A 108 7.09 -5.87 -15.46
N SER A 109 7.01 -6.28 -14.19
CA SER A 109 7.52 -7.57 -13.72
C SER A 109 6.53 -8.74 -13.90
N ASN A 110 5.38 -8.53 -14.57
CA ASN A 110 4.29 -9.52 -14.72
C ASN A 110 3.85 -10.13 -13.38
N TYR A 111 3.81 -9.30 -12.35
CA TYR A 111 3.51 -9.75 -11.01
C TYR A 111 1.99 -9.86 -10.80
N ASP A 112 1.55 -11.01 -10.28
CA ASP A 112 0.15 -11.28 -10.01
C ASP A 112 -0.29 -10.62 -8.70
N ARG A 113 -0.91 -9.44 -8.83
CA ARG A 113 -1.51 -8.71 -7.72
C ARG A 113 -2.83 -9.29 -7.24
N SER A 114 -3.39 -10.34 -7.85
CA SER A 114 -4.67 -10.94 -7.40
C SER A 114 -4.62 -11.58 -6.02
N LYS A 115 -3.41 -11.78 -5.50
CA LYS A 115 -3.15 -12.27 -4.15
C LYS A 115 -3.14 -11.16 -3.08
N TYR A 116 -3.32 -9.90 -3.50
CA TYR A 116 -3.25 -8.69 -2.69
C TYR A 116 -4.45 -7.81 -2.95
#